data_AF-A0A0K2TNM0-F1
#
_entry.id   AF-A0A0K2TNM0-F1
#
_cell.length_a   1.000
_cell.length_b   1.000
_cell.length_c   1.000
_cell.angle_alpha   90.00
_cell.angle_beta   90.00
_cell.angle_gamma   90.00
#
_symmetry.space_group_name_H-M   'P 1'
#
loop_
_entity.id
_entity.type
_entity.pdbx_description
1 polymer ?
#
loop_
_entity_poly.entity_id
_entity_poly.type
_entity_poly.pdbx_seq_one_letter_code
_entity_poly.pdbx_strand_id
1 'polypeptide(L)'
;MADERIEETIPQEEAEDVPKKPTKPREPVITFREFNHVEDFEDLVRTIVTLLSAEEQDRLREMEDWIIKNEGTWVLAEGFNAFLGRVLHDKNLPSDGRVALLRLMAYGASQDDIVLLLHMDRKDHLVMNYAQEFDRLPIKEQETIALMFANLFETNSASEWLLYISEWDLGSQALSNIRVTTKVAVNALLGDTPALQNYGAAIMHNLGTKEVFDDVCSELAMA
;
A
#
# COMPACT_ATOMS: atom_id res chain seq x y z
N MET A 1 -61.79 23.65 29.82
CA MET A 1 -61.93 22.24 29.39
C MET A 1 -60.85 22.00 28.36
N ALA A 2 -60.24 20.82 28.43
CA ALA A 2 -58.89 20.52 27.96
C ALA A 2 -58.76 20.53 26.43
N ASP A 3 -57.57 20.91 25.97
CA ASP A 3 -57.09 20.86 24.60
C ASP A 3 -56.39 19.49 24.42
N GLU A 4 -57.01 18.58 23.67
CA GLU A 4 -56.49 17.23 23.39
C GLU A 4 -55.38 17.31 22.34
N ARG A 5 -54.12 17.14 22.77
CA ARG A 5 -53.01 16.82 21.86
C ARG A 5 -53.03 15.32 21.58
N ILE A 6 -53.28 14.98 20.32
CA ILE A 6 -53.10 13.62 19.79
C ILE A 6 -51.59 13.41 19.59
N GLU A 7 -50.99 12.52 20.37
CA GLU A 7 -49.64 12.00 20.10
C GLU A 7 -49.75 10.96 18.99
N GLU A 8 -49.26 11.28 17.80
CA GLU A 8 -49.02 10.29 16.74
C GLU A 8 -47.83 9.41 17.13
N THR A 9 -48.12 8.21 17.63
CA THR A 9 -47.13 7.13 17.77
C THR A 9 -46.71 6.64 16.39
N ILE A 10 -45.49 7.02 15.97
CA ILE A 10 -44.82 6.44 14.81
C ILE A 10 -44.50 4.97 15.11
N PRO A 11 -44.93 3.99 14.30
CA PRO A 11 -44.57 2.59 14.51
C PRO A 11 -43.05 2.42 14.39
N GLN A 12 -42.42 1.90 15.43
CA GLN A 12 -41.04 1.40 15.34
C GLN A 12 -41.07 0.14 14.48
N GLU A 13 -40.54 0.21 13.26
CA GLU A 13 -40.17 -0.98 12.50
C GLU A 13 -39.14 -1.76 13.33
N GLU A 14 -39.52 -2.95 13.78
CA GLU A 14 -38.60 -3.95 14.33
C GLU A 14 -37.59 -4.25 13.22
N ALA A 15 -36.36 -3.79 13.40
CA ALA A 15 -35.25 -4.17 12.54
C ALA A 15 -35.11 -5.70 12.62
N GLU A 16 -35.47 -6.39 11.54
CA GLU A 16 -35.24 -7.83 11.42
C GLU A 16 -33.76 -8.10 11.71
N ASP A 17 -33.51 -8.92 12.74
CA ASP A 17 -32.18 -9.36 13.14
C ASP A 17 -31.65 -10.28 12.03
N VAL A 18 -31.05 -9.69 11.00
CA VAL A 18 -30.44 -10.42 9.89
C VAL A 18 -29.38 -11.32 10.49
N PRO A 19 -29.50 -12.67 10.40
CA PRO A 19 -28.56 -13.57 11.03
C PRO A 19 -27.16 -13.29 10.48
N LYS A 20 -26.28 -12.78 11.35
CA LYS A 20 -24.85 -12.59 11.05
C LYS A 20 -24.32 -13.93 10.52
N LYS A 21 -23.99 -13.98 9.23
CA LYS A 21 -23.36 -15.16 8.63
C LYS A 21 -22.17 -15.54 9.52
N PRO A 22 -22.01 -16.84 9.85
CA PRO A 22 -20.88 -17.26 10.66
C PRO A 22 -19.60 -16.81 9.96
N THR A 23 -18.85 -15.93 10.61
CA THR A 23 -17.55 -15.46 10.13
C THR A 23 -16.63 -16.67 10.10
N LYS A 24 -16.31 -17.15 8.89
CA LYS A 24 -15.27 -18.15 8.71
C LYS A 24 -13.99 -17.65 9.39
N PRO A 25 -13.18 -18.52 10.02
CA PRO A 25 -11.86 -18.13 10.49
C PRO A 25 -11.10 -17.51 9.33
N ARG A 26 -10.67 -16.25 9.48
CA ARG A 26 -9.88 -15.59 8.44
C ARG A 26 -8.55 -16.34 8.31
N GLU A 27 -8.27 -16.86 7.13
CA GLU A 27 -6.97 -17.44 6.83
C GLU A 27 -5.89 -16.35 7.01
N PRO A 28 -4.71 -16.68 7.56
CA PRO A 28 -3.67 -15.70 7.82
C PRO A 28 -3.15 -15.13 6.50
N VAL A 29 -2.83 -13.83 6.48
CA VAL A 29 -2.21 -13.19 5.31
C VAL A 29 -0.84 -13.81 5.00
N ILE A 30 -0.48 -13.82 3.72
CA ILE A 30 0.82 -14.26 3.23
C ILE A 30 1.70 -13.03 3.06
N THR A 31 2.81 -12.98 3.80
CA THR A 31 3.82 -11.91 3.72
C THR A 31 5.22 -12.52 3.61
N PHE A 32 6.19 -11.71 3.19
CA PHE A 32 7.56 -12.14 2.91
C PHE A 32 8.50 -11.34 3.79
N ARG A 33 9.24 -12.02 4.68
CA ARG A 33 10.07 -11.37 5.70
C ARG A 33 11.56 -11.67 5.58
N GLU A 34 11.98 -12.19 4.44
CA GLU A 34 13.38 -12.42 4.11
C GLU A 34 14.03 -11.12 3.62
N PHE A 35 14.48 -10.29 4.55
CA PHE A 35 15.15 -9.01 4.27
C PHE A 35 16.54 -8.93 4.89
N ASN A 36 17.44 -8.24 4.19
CA ASN A 36 18.63 -7.66 4.79
C ASN A 36 18.50 -6.14 4.75
N HIS A 37 17.62 -5.58 5.58
CA HIS A 37 17.27 -4.16 5.57
C HIS A 37 18.48 -3.23 5.83
N VAL A 38 19.53 -3.72 6.50
CA VAL A 38 20.79 -2.98 6.67
C VAL A 38 21.52 -2.85 5.33
N GLU A 39 21.71 -3.96 4.61
CA GLU A 39 22.30 -3.95 3.27
C GLU A 39 21.44 -3.17 2.28
N ASP A 40 20.11 -3.33 2.32
CA ASP A 40 19.18 -2.58 1.47
C ASP A 40 19.32 -1.06 1.70
N PHE A 41 19.53 -0.62 2.96
CA PHE A 41 19.76 0.79 3.27
C PHE A 41 21.13 1.28 2.80
N GLU A 42 22.19 0.51 3.04
CA GLU A 42 23.53 0.82 2.52
C GLU A 42 23.55 0.93 1.00
N ASP A 43 22.81 0.05 0.31
CA ASP A 43 22.64 0.06 -1.14
C ASP A 43 21.90 1.30 -1.62
N LEU A 44 20.83 1.69 -0.93
CA LEU A 44 20.12 2.94 -1.23
C LEU A 44 21.06 4.13 -1.12
N VAL A 45 21.71 4.31 0.03
CA VAL A 45 22.62 5.43 0.30
C VAL A 45 23.72 5.48 -0.75
N ARG A 46 24.42 4.36 -0.97
CA ARG A 46 25.52 4.27 -1.94
C ARG A 46 25.07 4.63 -3.36
N THR A 47 23.85 4.28 -3.73
CA THR A 47 23.33 4.47 -5.08
C THR A 47 22.91 5.91 -5.36
N ILE A 48 22.27 6.58 -4.39
CA ILE A 48 21.63 7.87 -4.66
C ILE A 48 22.24 9.07 -3.94
N VAL A 49 22.99 8.89 -2.84
CA VAL A 49 23.39 10.01 -1.94
C VAL A 49 24.09 11.16 -2.66
N THR A 50 24.94 10.87 -3.66
CA THR A 50 25.68 11.89 -4.43
C THR A 50 24.82 12.65 -5.43
N LEU A 51 23.60 12.18 -5.70
CA LEU A 51 22.62 12.77 -6.60
C LEU A 51 21.57 13.59 -5.84
N LEU A 52 21.62 13.55 -4.51
CA LEU A 52 20.69 14.23 -3.62
C LEU A 52 21.23 15.59 -3.18
N SER A 53 20.32 16.55 -3.03
CA SER A 53 20.54 17.79 -2.31
C SER A 53 20.80 17.53 -0.82
N ALA A 54 21.31 18.54 -0.10
CA ALA A 54 21.56 18.42 1.33
C ALA A 54 20.28 18.09 2.13
N GLU A 55 19.14 18.67 1.74
CA GLU A 55 17.85 18.40 2.37
C GLU A 55 17.35 16.97 2.13
N GLU A 56 17.53 16.45 0.90
CA GLU A 56 17.20 15.05 0.59
C GLU A 56 18.15 14.06 1.28
N GLN A 57 19.41 14.44 1.52
CA GLN A 57 20.33 13.65 2.34
C GLN A 57 19.90 13.60 3.81
N ASP A 58 19.26 14.64 4.34
CA ASP A 58 18.66 14.57 5.67
C ASP A 58 17.51 13.56 5.73
N ARG A 59 16.74 13.39 4.63
CA ARG A 59 15.70 12.34 4.53
C ARG A 59 16.30 10.94 4.58
N LEU A 60 17.52 10.72 4.06
CA LEU A 60 18.23 9.44 4.23
C LEU A 60 18.59 9.18 5.71
N ARG A 61 18.93 10.22 6.48
CA ARG A 61 19.21 10.08 7.92
C ARG A 61 17.94 9.76 8.70
N GLU A 62 16.83 10.43 8.38
CA GLU A 62 15.52 10.08 8.95
C GLU A 62 15.13 8.64 8.65
N MET A 63 15.45 8.15 7.44
CA MET A 63 15.20 6.76 7.07
C MET A 63 16.10 5.77 7.82
N GLU A 64 17.34 6.15 8.14
CA GLU A 64 18.22 5.39 9.03
C GLU A 64 17.62 5.29 10.44
N ASP A 65 17.18 6.42 11.00
CA ASP A 65 16.53 6.48 12.31
C ASP A 65 15.27 5.60 12.34
N TRP A 66 14.45 5.69 11.29
CA TRP A 66 13.22 4.92 11.17
C TRP A 66 13.47 3.40 11.03
N ILE A 67 14.25 2.98 10.03
CA ILE A 67 14.35 1.57 9.63
C ILE A 67 15.50 0.84 10.33
N ILE A 68 16.65 1.48 10.48
CA ILE A 68 17.86 0.84 11.02
C ILE A 68 17.89 0.93 12.54
N LYS A 69 17.59 2.11 13.10
CA LYS A 69 17.55 2.31 14.56
C LYS A 69 16.20 1.93 15.17
N ASN A 70 15.22 1.62 14.33
CA ASN A 70 13.87 1.21 14.73
C ASN A 70 13.20 2.26 15.64
N GLU A 71 13.40 3.54 15.33
CA GLU A 71 12.76 4.66 16.01
C GLU A 71 11.34 4.95 15.48
N GLY A 72 10.74 4.09 14.64
CA GLY A 72 9.37 4.28 14.16
C GLY A 72 9.18 5.46 13.19
N THR A 73 7.96 5.65 12.68
CA THR A 73 7.67 6.63 11.61
C THR A 73 7.63 8.08 12.07
N TRP A 74 7.58 8.33 13.38
CA TRP A 74 7.50 9.70 13.92
C TRP A 74 8.76 10.53 13.69
N VAL A 75 9.88 9.89 13.36
CA VAL A 75 11.14 10.59 13.01
C VAL A 75 11.12 11.18 11.60
N LEU A 76 10.15 10.76 10.77
CA LEU A 76 10.04 11.20 9.38
C LEU A 76 9.40 12.60 9.33
N ALA A 77 10.11 13.55 8.72
CA ALA A 77 9.61 14.92 8.58
C ALA A 77 8.55 15.02 7.47
N GLU A 78 7.78 16.12 7.45
CA GLU A 78 6.74 16.40 6.44
C GLU A 78 7.28 16.32 4.99
N GLY A 79 8.56 16.64 4.79
CA GLY A 79 9.23 16.55 3.48
C GLY A 79 9.58 15.13 3.01
N PHE A 80 9.38 14.09 3.84
CA PHE A 80 9.79 12.73 3.50
C PHE A 80 9.03 12.17 2.28
N ASN A 81 7.74 12.47 2.13
CA ASN A 81 6.99 12.02 0.95
C ASN A 81 7.45 12.69 -0.34
N ALA A 82 7.87 13.95 -0.30
CA ALA A 82 8.48 14.59 -1.46
C ALA A 82 9.76 13.86 -1.89
N PHE A 83 10.56 13.39 -0.92
CA PHE A 83 11.72 12.55 -1.17
C PHE A 83 11.35 11.16 -1.70
N LEU A 84 10.30 10.52 -1.16
CA LEU A 84 9.77 9.27 -1.72
C LEU A 84 9.39 9.45 -3.20
N GLY A 85 8.62 10.50 -3.51
CA GLY A 85 8.23 10.83 -4.88
C GLY A 85 9.44 11.12 -5.77
N ARG A 86 10.43 11.85 -5.26
CA ARG A 86 11.69 12.15 -5.94
C ARG A 86 12.41 10.88 -6.37
N VAL A 87 12.55 9.89 -5.49
CA VAL A 87 13.25 8.63 -5.77
C VAL A 87 12.46 7.79 -6.77
N LEU A 88 11.14 7.65 -6.57
CA LEU A 88 10.29 6.80 -7.42
C LEU A 88 10.11 7.34 -8.84
N HIS A 89 9.97 8.66 -9.00
CA HIS A 89 9.50 9.23 -10.27
C HIS A 89 10.61 9.84 -11.14
N ASP A 90 11.71 10.33 -10.57
CA ASP A 90 12.77 10.91 -11.39
C ASP A 90 13.61 9.83 -12.08
N LYS A 91 13.61 9.88 -13.40
CA LYS A 91 14.35 8.96 -14.26
C LYS A 91 15.85 9.23 -14.26
N ASN A 92 16.32 10.37 -13.72
CA ASN A 92 17.75 10.61 -13.52
C ASN A 92 18.32 9.84 -12.32
N LEU A 93 17.47 9.35 -11.41
CA LEU A 93 17.92 8.46 -10.33
C LEU A 93 17.99 7.01 -10.82
N PRO A 94 19.02 6.24 -10.41
CA PRO A 94 19.17 4.84 -10.81
C PRO A 94 18.00 3.95 -10.35
N SER A 95 17.69 2.93 -11.16
CA SER A 95 16.70 1.89 -10.84
C SER A 95 17.01 1.17 -9.54
N ASP A 96 18.28 0.84 -9.30
CA ASP A 96 18.71 0.15 -8.10
C ASP A 96 18.37 0.93 -6.81
N GLY A 97 18.38 2.27 -6.88
CA GLY A 97 17.96 3.13 -5.76
C GLY A 97 16.46 3.02 -5.49
N ARG A 98 15.63 2.95 -6.53
CA ARG A 98 14.18 2.70 -6.39
C ARG A 98 13.91 1.33 -5.80
N VAL A 99 14.60 0.30 -6.29
CA VAL A 99 14.49 -1.07 -5.78
C VAL A 99 14.85 -1.11 -4.29
N ALA A 100 15.99 -0.54 -3.89
CA ALA A 100 16.41 -0.51 -2.50
C ALA A 100 15.39 0.21 -1.59
N LEU A 101 14.90 1.38 -2.02
CA LEU A 101 13.85 2.12 -1.30
C LEU A 101 12.57 1.29 -1.13
N LEU A 102 12.08 0.65 -2.19
CA LEU A 102 10.86 -0.17 -2.16
C LEU A 102 11.04 -1.41 -1.27
N ARG A 103 12.24 -2.00 -1.22
CA ARG A 103 12.55 -3.11 -0.30
C ARG A 103 12.49 -2.65 1.15
N LEU A 104 13.01 -1.47 1.46
CA LEU A 104 12.95 -0.87 2.80
C LEU A 104 11.51 -0.53 3.21
N MET A 105 10.70 -0.04 2.27
CA MET A 105 9.26 0.14 2.47
C MET A 105 8.53 -1.19 2.72
N ALA A 106 8.86 -2.25 1.97
CA ALA A 106 8.30 -3.58 2.17
C ALA A 106 8.69 -4.20 3.53
N TYR A 107 9.90 -3.92 4.01
CA TYR A 107 10.32 -4.24 5.36
C TYR A 107 9.52 -3.46 6.41
N GLY A 108 9.44 -2.13 6.25
CA GLY A 108 8.69 -1.22 7.14
C GLY A 108 7.18 -1.48 7.21
N ALA A 109 6.61 -2.21 6.25
CA ALA A 109 5.18 -2.55 6.22
C ALA A 109 4.68 -3.36 7.44
N SER A 110 5.56 -4.00 8.21
CA SER A 110 5.19 -4.66 9.48
C SER A 110 5.08 -3.71 10.67
N GLN A 111 5.52 -2.45 10.54
CA GLN A 111 5.43 -1.48 11.62
C GLN A 111 3.99 -0.94 11.71
N ASP A 112 3.41 -0.93 12.91
CA ASP A 112 2.01 -0.53 13.12
C ASP A 112 1.70 0.90 12.65
N ASP A 113 2.69 1.77 12.68
CA ASP A 113 2.61 3.19 12.35
C ASP A 113 2.99 3.52 10.89
N ILE A 114 3.34 2.53 10.05
CA ILE A 114 3.57 2.73 8.60
C ILE A 114 2.40 3.48 7.94
N VAL A 115 1.19 3.28 8.45
CA VAL A 115 -0.01 3.92 7.95
C VAL A 115 0.04 5.45 8.03
N LEU A 116 0.81 6.03 8.95
CA LEU A 116 1.01 7.48 9.03
C LEU A 116 1.72 8.00 7.78
N LEU A 117 2.76 7.30 7.33
CA LEU A 117 3.46 7.58 6.09
C LEU A 117 2.54 7.46 4.87
N LEU A 118 1.76 6.36 4.80
CA LEU A 118 0.82 6.11 3.71
C LEU A 118 -0.32 7.15 3.66
N HIS A 119 -0.79 7.65 4.81
CA HIS A 119 -1.79 8.70 4.86
C HIS A 119 -1.26 10.04 4.36
N MET A 120 0.00 10.35 4.65
CA MET A 120 0.64 11.55 4.10
C MET A 120 0.75 11.47 2.56
N ASP A 121 0.82 10.26 1.96
CA ASP A 121 0.91 10.08 0.50
C ASP A 121 -0.41 10.39 -0.21
N ARG A 122 -1.53 10.29 0.50
CA ARG A 122 -2.89 10.42 -0.06
C ARG A 122 -3.18 11.74 -0.77
N LYS A 123 -2.37 12.78 -0.55
CA LYS A 123 -2.51 14.05 -1.28
C LYS A 123 -2.05 13.92 -2.72
N ASP A 124 -0.88 13.33 -2.94
CA ASP A 124 -0.17 13.32 -4.22
C ASP A 124 -0.13 11.92 -4.87
N HIS A 125 -0.56 10.89 -4.13
CA HIS A 125 -0.65 9.49 -4.54
C HIS A 125 0.66 8.99 -5.17
N LEU A 126 1.82 9.37 -4.63
CA LEU A 126 3.12 9.14 -5.26
C LEU A 126 3.41 7.65 -5.40
N VAL A 127 3.06 6.86 -4.37
CA VAL A 127 3.24 5.40 -4.40
C VAL A 127 2.29 4.77 -5.42
N MET A 128 1.01 5.16 -5.39
CA MET A 128 -0.01 4.58 -6.28
C MET A 128 0.17 4.99 -7.74
N ASN A 129 0.60 6.22 -8.01
CA ASN A 129 0.93 6.68 -9.36
C ASN A 129 2.13 5.93 -9.93
N TYR A 130 3.11 5.58 -9.09
CA TYR A 130 4.26 4.77 -9.51
C TYR A 130 3.84 3.32 -9.76
N ALA A 131 3.06 2.73 -8.86
CA ALA A 131 2.50 1.38 -9.01
C ALA A 131 1.52 1.28 -10.20
N GLN A 132 0.85 2.36 -10.58
CA GLN A 132 -0.03 2.37 -11.77
C GLN A 132 0.75 2.09 -13.06
N GLU A 133 2.06 2.37 -13.12
CA GLU A 133 2.90 2.07 -14.28
C GLU A 133 3.50 0.65 -14.24
N PHE A 134 3.05 -0.24 -13.33
CA PHE A 134 3.63 -1.55 -13.03
C PHE A 134 4.15 -2.33 -14.26
N ASP A 135 3.31 -2.53 -15.27
CA ASP A 135 3.59 -3.30 -16.49
C ASP A 135 4.70 -2.70 -17.37
N ARG A 136 5.09 -1.45 -17.12
CA ARG A 136 6.13 -0.71 -17.85
C ARG A 136 7.41 -0.53 -17.04
N LEU A 137 7.41 -0.92 -15.77
CA LEU A 137 8.59 -0.79 -14.92
C LEU A 137 9.62 -1.87 -15.25
N PRO A 138 10.92 -1.64 -14.97
CA PRO A 138 11.91 -2.70 -14.97
C PRO A 138 11.51 -3.86 -14.07
N ILE A 139 11.84 -5.10 -14.45
CA ILE A 139 11.41 -6.33 -13.74
C ILE A 139 11.73 -6.28 -12.23
N LYS A 140 12.91 -5.76 -11.84
CA LYS A 140 13.27 -5.64 -10.42
C LYS A 140 12.42 -4.63 -9.65
N GLU A 141 11.99 -3.55 -10.30
CA GLU A 141 11.05 -2.59 -9.72
C GLU A 141 9.66 -3.25 -9.57
N GLN A 142 9.20 -4.00 -10.58
CA GLN A 142 7.94 -4.76 -10.50
C GLN A 142 7.94 -5.77 -9.34
N GLU A 143 8.99 -6.60 -9.25
CA GLU A 143 9.16 -7.59 -8.18
C GLU A 143 9.07 -6.93 -6.80
N THR A 144 9.69 -5.77 -6.65
CA THR A 144 9.77 -5.10 -5.34
C THR A 144 8.48 -4.37 -4.96
N ILE A 145 7.77 -3.77 -5.92
CA ILE A 145 6.43 -3.21 -5.66
C ILE A 145 5.46 -4.31 -5.26
N ALA A 146 5.46 -5.43 -5.98
CA ALA A 146 4.58 -6.56 -5.64
C ALA A 146 4.91 -7.13 -4.26
N LEU A 147 6.19 -7.26 -3.90
CA LEU A 147 6.64 -7.62 -2.55
C LEU A 147 6.12 -6.64 -1.49
N MET A 148 6.26 -5.32 -1.73
CA MET A 148 5.78 -4.29 -0.83
C MET A 148 4.26 -4.39 -0.63
N PHE A 149 3.51 -4.53 -1.73
CA PHE A 149 2.05 -4.64 -1.69
C PHE A 149 1.59 -5.88 -0.94
N ALA A 150 2.23 -7.04 -1.15
CA ALA A 150 1.95 -8.26 -0.39
C ALA A 150 2.15 -8.03 1.12
N ASN A 151 3.23 -7.36 1.50
CA ASN A 151 3.57 -7.10 2.92
C ASN A 151 2.70 -6.04 3.59
N LEU A 152 2.13 -5.09 2.85
CA LEU A 152 1.20 -4.09 3.39
C LEU A 152 -0.12 -4.72 3.87
N PHE A 153 -0.40 -5.99 3.55
CA PHE A 153 -1.52 -6.72 4.15
C PHE A 153 -1.27 -7.17 5.60
N GLU A 154 -0.04 -7.06 6.12
CA GLU A 154 0.31 -7.52 7.46
C GLU A 154 -0.45 -6.77 8.56
N THR A 155 -0.56 -5.45 8.43
CA THR A 155 -1.29 -4.61 9.37
C THR A 155 -2.65 -4.23 8.80
N ASN A 156 -3.67 -4.14 9.66
CA ASN A 156 -5.02 -3.83 9.19
C ASN A 156 -5.08 -2.44 8.53
N SER A 157 -4.43 -1.46 9.15
CA SER A 157 -4.41 -0.06 8.72
C SER A 157 -3.72 0.14 7.37
N ALA A 158 -2.60 -0.55 7.11
CA ALA A 158 -1.94 -0.52 5.81
C ALA A 158 -2.76 -1.25 4.73
N SER A 159 -3.40 -2.37 5.09
CA SER A 159 -4.27 -3.08 4.16
C SER A 159 -5.49 -2.24 3.77
N GLU A 160 -6.09 -1.51 4.71
CA GLU A 160 -7.22 -0.61 4.43
C GLU A 160 -6.82 0.55 3.51
N TRP A 161 -5.57 1.03 3.62
CA TRP A 161 -5.02 1.96 2.65
C TRP A 161 -4.96 1.33 1.25
N LEU A 162 -4.44 0.11 1.08
CA LEU A 162 -4.45 -0.56 -0.24
C LEU A 162 -5.86 -0.76 -0.81
N LEU A 163 -6.85 -1.02 0.05
CA LEU A 163 -8.25 -1.24 -0.37
C LEU A 163 -9.06 0.06 -0.49
N TYR A 164 -8.41 1.22 -0.35
CA TYR A 164 -9.11 2.49 -0.30
C TYR A 164 -9.81 2.80 -1.63
N ILE A 165 -11.10 3.13 -1.58
CA ILE A 165 -11.97 3.20 -2.75
C ILE A 165 -12.22 4.60 -3.28
N SER A 166 -11.97 5.66 -2.51
CA SER A 166 -12.23 7.01 -3.02
C SER A 166 -11.35 7.28 -4.22
N GLU A 167 -11.95 7.82 -5.25
CA GLU A 167 -11.28 8.03 -6.52
C GLU A 167 -10.42 9.30 -6.51
N TRP A 168 -9.34 9.26 -7.28
CA TRP A 168 -8.56 10.42 -7.67
C TRP A 168 -8.19 10.32 -9.15
N ASP A 169 -7.77 11.44 -9.73
CA ASP A 169 -7.44 11.51 -11.15
C ASP A 169 -5.92 11.43 -11.36
N LEU A 170 -5.51 10.60 -12.32
CA LEU A 170 -4.19 10.63 -12.94
C LEU A 170 -4.36 10.91 -14.44
N GLY A 171 -4.21 12.19 -14.82
CA GLY A 171 -4.49 12.63 -16.17
C GLY A 171 -5.98 12.51 -16.51
N SER A 172 -6.34 11.61 -17.41
CA SER A 172 -7.74 11.31 -17.77
C SER A 172 -8.27 10.00 -17.17
N GLN A 173 -7.51 9.35 -16.29
CA GLN A 173 -7.89 8.09 -15.66
C GLN A 173 -8.38 8.35 -14.23
N ALA A 174 -9.59 7.89 -13.92
CA ALA A 174 -10.09 7.82 -12.55
C ALA A 174 -9.57 6.53 -11.89
N LEU A 175 -8.73 6.68 -10.87
CA LEU A 175 -8.06 5.59 -10.15
C LEU A 175 -8.56 5.53 -8.69
N SER A 176 -8.34 4.37 -8.06
CA SER A 176 -8.51 4.16 -6.62
C SER A 176 -7.43 3.20 -6.13
N ASN A 177 -7.15 3.14 -4.81
CA ASN A 177 -6.02 2.33 -4.31
C ASN A 177 -6.31 0.86 -4.60
N ILE A 178 -7.57 0.45 -4.46
CA ILE A 178 -7.99 -0.91 -4.79
C ILE A 178 -7.80 -1.22 -6.29
N ARG A 179 -8.11 -0.30 -7.21
CA ARG A 179 -7.90 -0.52 -8.66
C ARG A 179 -6.42 -0.72 -8.98
N VAL A 180 -5.54 0.11 -8.41
CA VAL A 180 -4.09 -0.03 -8.60
C VAL A 180 -3.58 -1.32 -7.95
N THR A 181 -4.06 -1.66 -6.76
CA THR A 181 -3.70 -2.90 -6.05
C THR A 181 -4.12 -4.14 -6.84
N THR A 182 -5.34 -4.17 -7.39
CA THR A 182 -5.80 -5.25 -8.27
C THR A 182 -4.94 -5.36 -9.51
N LYS A 183 -4.61 -4.23 -10.16
CA LYS A 183 -3.68 -4.21 -11.30
C LYS A 183 -2.33 -4.85 -10.94
N VAL A 184 -1.72 -4.45 -9.82
CA VAL A 184 -0.45 -5.04 -9.36
C VAL A 184 -0.60 -6.53 -9.11
N ALA A 185 -1.67 -6.97 -8.44
CA ALA A 185 -1.93 -8.38 -8.15
C ALA A 185 -1.99 -9.23 -9.43
N VAL A 186 -2.80 -8.81 -10.41
CA VAL A 186 -3.02 -9.53 -11.67
C VAL A 186 -1.76 -9.55 -12.52
N ASN A 187 -1.10 -8.39 -12.69
CA ASN A 187 0.11 -8.33 -13.52
C ASN A 187 1.30 -9.07 -12.90
N ALA A 188 1.41 -9.07 -11.56
CA ALA A 188 2.43 -9.87 -10.89
C ALA A 188 2.14 -11.38 -11.01
N LEU A 189 0.88 -11.80 -10.84
CA LEU A 189 0.48 -13.20 -10.97
C LEU A 189 0.77 -13.76 -12.37
N LEU A 190 0.56 -12.94 -13.40
CA LEU A 190 0.84 -13.27 -14.80
C LEU A 190 2.28 -12.96 -15.23
N GLY A 191 3.13 -12.54 -14.29
CA GLY A 191 4.49 -12.10 -14.56
C GLY A 191 5.45 -13.20 -15.00
N ASP A 192 6.55 -12.79 -15.62
CA ASP A 192 7.55 -13.69 -16.22
C ASP A 192 8.53 -14.32 -15.22
N THR A 193 8.55 -13.86 -13.96
CA THR A 193 9.48 -14.38 -12.94
C THR A 193 8.75 -15.14 -11.84
N PRO A 194 9.37 -16.19 -11.26
CA PRO A 194 8.79 -16.89 -10.12
C PRO A 194 8.53 -15.97 -8.92
N ALA A 195 9.35 -14.95 -8.73
CA ALA A 195 9.16 -13.96 -7.67
C ALA A 195 7.86 -13.17 -7.88
N LEU A 196 7.62 -12.65 -9.10
CA LEU A 196 6.37 -11.97 -9.44
C LEU A 196 5.16 -12.88 -9.22
N GLN A 197 5.21 -14.11 -9.71
CA GLN A 197 4.11 -15.06 -9.56
C GLN A 197 3.81 -15.36 -8.10
N ASN A 198 4.85 -15.53 -7.26
CA ASN A 198 4.70 -15.75 -5.82
C ASN A 198 4.08 -14.54 -5.12
N TYR A 199 4.55 -13.33 -5.42
CA TYR A 199 4.02 -12.09 -4.81
C TYR A 199 2.60 -11.80 -5.29
N GLY A 200 2.32 -11.98 -6.58
CA GLY A 200 0.97 -11.86 -7.14
C GLY A 200 0.01 -12.83 -6.48
N ALA A 201 0.35 -14.13 -6.40
CA ALA A 201 -0.47 -15.13 -5.72
C ALA A 201 -0.73 -14.77 -4.25
N ALA A 202 0.27 -14.23 -3.54
CA ALA A 202 0.10 -13.76 -2.18
C ALA A 202 -0.87 -12.56 -2.08
N ILE A 203 -0.77 -11.57 -2.98
CA ILE A 203 -1.71 -10.44 -3.02
C ILE A 203 -3.14 -10.93 -3.30
N MET A 204 -3.32 -11.83 -4.27
CA MET A 204 -4.62 -12.43 -4.61
C MET A 204 -5.24 -13.14 -3.41
N HIS A 205 -4.44 -13.97 -2.73
CA HIS A 205 -4.85 -14.64 -1.49
C HIS A 205 -5.26 -13.62 -0.43
N ASN A 206 -4.41 -12.62 -0.18
CA ASN A 206 -4.64 -11.62 0.86
C ASN A 206 -5.88 -10.76 0.57
N LEU A 207 -6.15 -10.41 -0.69
CA LEU A 207 -7.39 -9.78 -1.11
C LEU A 207 -8.61 -10.68 -0.79
N GLY A 208 -8.50 -11.99 -1.06
CA GLY A 208 -9.54 -12.97 -0.74
C GLY A 208 -9.81 -13.15 0.77
N THR A 209 -8.86 -12.81 1.64
CA THR A 209 -9.08 -12.78 3.10
C THR A 209 -9.85 -11.54 3.59
N LYS A 210 -10.04 -10.54 2.70
CA LYS A 210 -10.73 -9.28 2.97
C LYS A 210 -12.10 -9.26 2.30
N GLU A 211 -13.01 -8.42 2.80
CA GLU A 211 -14.27 -8.16 2.11
C GLU A 211 -14.00 -7.14 1.00
N VAL A 212 -13.94 -7.62 -0.24
CA VAL A 212 -13.72 -6.79 -1.44
C VAL A 212 -14.98 -6.74 -2.31
N PHE A 213 -15.10 -5.70 -3.13
CA PHE A 213 -16.28 -5.46 -3.98
C PHE A 213 -16.40 -6.48 -5.13
N ASP A 214 -17.61 -6.65 -5.67
CA ASP A 214 -17.90 -7.66 -6.71
C ASP A 214 -17.14 -7.42 -8.02
N ASP A 215 -16.85 -6.17 -8.37
CA ASP A 215 -16.05 -5.80 -9.55
C ASP A 215 -14.59 -6.23 -9.39
N VAL A 216 -14.01 -6.01 -8.20
CA VAL A 216 -12.69 -6.51 -7.82
C VAL A 216 -12.69 -8.04 -7.83
N CYS A 217 -13.69 -8.69 -7.22
CA CYS A 217 -13.83 -10.16 -7.26
C CYS A 217 -13.86 -10.69 -8.69
N SER A 218 -14.57 -10.01 -9.59
CA SER A 218 -14.70 -10.41 -10.99
C SER A 218 -13.37 -10.28 -11.73
N GLU A 219 -12.64 -9.18 -11.54
CA GLU A 219 -11.32 -8.98 -12.13
C GLU A 219 -10.32 -10.03 -11.64
N LEU A 220 -10.30 -10.30 -10.33
CA LEU A 220 -9.45 -11.32 -9.72
C LEU A 220 -9.78 -12.74 -10.22
N ALA A 221 -11.05 -13.06 -10.46
CA ALA A 221 -11.48 -14.38 -10.93
C ALA A 221 -11.21 -14.65 -12.41
N MET A 222 -10.96 -13.60 -13.21
CA MET A 222 -10.62 -13.71 -14.64
C MET A 222 -9.12 -13.79 -14.89
N ALA A 223 -8.30 -13.49 -13.88
CA ALA A 223 -6.85 -13.52 -13.94
C ALA A 223 -6.27 -14.94 -13.93
#